data_AF-Q54XU0-F1
#
_entry.id   AF-Q54XU0-F1
#
_cell.length_a   1.000
_cell.length_b   1.000
_cell.length_c   1.000
_cell.angle_alpha   90.00
_cell.angle_beta   90.00
_cell.angle_gamma   90.00
#
_symmetry.space_group_name_H-M   'P 1'
#
loop_
_entity.id
_entity.type
_entity.pdbx_description
1 polymer ?
#
loop_
_entity_poly.entity_id
_entity_poly.type
_entity_poly.pdbx_seq_one_letter_code
_entity_poly.pdbx_strand_id
1 'polypeptide(L)'
;MMMKNKILLTTTFCNNINFSNKYYYSSFKGKKKNDYPNKNNNKTKERVELENQFKEHNEIITEQKENLQKDFEIYNVLNKEKDLFKSMSRLKNKPTNSPSTTTTATTTSNINQSSSSSSSSSSSKNNSMKKKTQLMRDFIQESLYNKDYGYFQTKEVIIPSDIEIPKLNSLGNFKEYTNYLHYIYKSLEHAWLTPVEIFKPYYSWSISNYIIEKFKQIQIKNSDSKLKIYEIGAGSGTNALNILNHIRDNHKEIYENMEYKIIEISKPLAQKQLTRIKQSHPKLNINITNANILEWNQAEEKDECFIILTEVIDNLPHDKITITSNGIFESIVDSTVFETVKGKDNIIQKKQISGFHCEDSRPLTDPIIKEYLEYEKSMDSNSLSSFINNIINFYKVNIKSFFKGDETKYLPTVCFKLFQIFAYYFPKHHIILADFDELPSLVSGENAPTVQEKIPITTGKIDNPYHILGTNKHGYESIERDEILVQPGTCDIFFPHDWKNLHNMYCYTNKDRPNFQSSQVTSLKHKSFIKKYASEYLDKTKTKSGYNPMISDYSNMSFLLS
;
A
#
# COMPACT_ATOMS: atom_id res chain seq x y z
N MET A 1 38.39 -7.75 -14.58
CA MET A 1 38.96 -6.60 -15.32
C MET A 1 37.90 -5.56 -15.76
N MET A 2 36.69 -5.54 -15.17
CA MET A 2 35.61 -4.59 -15.53
C MET A 2 34.98 -3.82 -14.34
N MET A 3 35.67 -3.73 -13.19
CA MET A 3 35.08 -3.16 -11.95
C MET A 3 35.62 -1.79 -11.52
N LYS A 4 36.40 -1.08 -12.35
CA LYS A 4 37.10 0.15 -11.92
C LYS A 4 36.59 1.50 -12.45
N ASN A 5 35.50 1.58 -13.23
CA ASN A 5 35.11 2.82 -13.92
C ASN A 5 33.79 3.48 -13.49
N LYS A 6 33.32 3.32 -12.24
CA LYS A 6 32.09 4.00 -11.77
C LYS A 6 32.24 5.04 -10.65
N ILE A 7 33.46 5.41 -10.25
CA ILE A 7 33.68 6.29 -9.08
C ILE A 7 33.87 7.79 -9.42
N LEU A 8 33.84 8.22 -10.68
CA LEU A 8 34.33 9.57 -11.04
C LEU A 8 33.29 10.60 -11.53
N LEU A 9 32.04 10.59 -11.05
CA LEU A 9 31.03 11.58 -11.51
C LEU A 9 30.24 12.33 -10.44
N THR A 10 30.60 12.25 -9.15
CA THR A 10 29.82 12.90 -8.07
C THR A 10 30.49 14.08 -7.36
N THR A 11 31.64 14.60 -7.81
CA THR A 11 32.36 15.68 -7.09
C THR A 11 32.22 17.10 -7.65
N THR A 12 31.34 17.38 -8.63
CA THR A 12 31.32 18.71 -9.28
C THR A 12 30.12 19.63 -8.98
N PHE A 13 29.22 19.31 -8.04
CA PHE A 13 28.02 20.14 -7.81
C PHE A 13 27.88 20.80 -6.42
N CYS A 14 28.94 20.87 -5.61
CA CYS A 14 28.85 21.43 -4.25
C CYS A 14 29.27 22.91 -4.06
N ASN A 15 29.60 23.69 -5.11
CA ASN A 15 30.23 25.01 -4.89
C ASN A 15 29.55 26.26 -5.46
N ASN A 16 28.28 26.23 -5.91
CA ASN A 16 27.69 27.39 -6.61
C ASN A 16 26.35 27.94 -6.08
N ILE A 17 26.06 27.86 -4.78
CA ILE A 17 24.91 28.60 -4.21
C ILE A 17 25.34 29.33 -2.95
N ASN A 18 25.99 30.48 -3.14
CA ASN A 18 26.33 31.40 -2.06
C ASN A 18 26.30 32.86 -2.53
N PHE A 19 25.23 33.32 -3.19
CA PHE A 19 25.00 34.76 -3.44
C PHE A 19 23.51 35.05 -3.70
N SER A 20 22.82 35.65 -2.73
CA SER A 20 21.79 36.69 -2.97
C SER A 20 21.25 37.27 -1.65
N ASN A 21 22.13 37.73 -0.76
CA ASN A 21 21.77 38.52 0.44
C ASN A 21 21.93 40.04 0.21
N LYS A 22 21.57 40.53 -0.98
CA LYS A 22 21.58 41.96 -1.30
C LYS A 22 20.41 42.25 -2.21
N TYR A 23 19.28 42.69 -1.69
CA TYR A 23 18.30 43.59 -2.31
C TYR A 23 17.07 43.64 -1.40
N TYR A 24 17.05 44.52 -0.40
CA TYR A 24 15.84 45.12 0.19
C TYR A 24 16.28 46.16 1.23
N TYR A 25 16.91 47.25 0.76
CA TYR A 25 17.15 48.46 1.54
C TYR A 25 16.88 49.68 0.66
N SER A 26 15.61 49.91 0.34
CA SER A 26 15.16 51.22 -0.15
C SER A 26 13.64 51.27 -0.08
N SER A 27 13.10 52.03 0.89
CA SER A 27 11.85 52.81 0.79
C SER A 27 11.23 53.04 2.17
N PHE A 28 11.86 53.85 3.01
CA PHE A 28 11.10 54.60 4.02
C PHE A 28 11.55 56.07 3.99
N LYS A 29 10.93 56.80 3.05
CA LYS A 29 10.93 58.26 2.99
C LYS A 29 10.27 58.80 4.25
N GLY A 30 10.90 59.82 4.83
CA GLY A 30 10.51 60.45 6.09
C GLY A 30 9.08 60.98 6.12
N LYS A 31 8.46 60.82 7.27
CA LYS A 31 7.42 61.73 7.75
C LYS A 31 7.74 62.16 9.18
N LYS A 32 7.90 63.48 9.26
CA LYS A 32 7.85 64.43 10.38
C LYS A 32 7.58 63.88 11.79
N LYS A 33 8.48 64.29 12.68
CA LYS A 33 8.29 64.60 14.10
C LYS A 33 6.84 65.01 14.41
N ASN A 34 6.23 64.38 15.39
CA ASN A 34 5.33 65.01 16.37
C ASN A 34 5.20 64.08 17.58
N ASP A 35 5.47 64.67 18.74
CA ASP A 35 4.97 64.39 20.08
C ASP A 35 5.05 62.96 20.63
N TYR A 36 6.03 62.79 21.51
CA TYR A 36 6.21 61.65 22.40
C TYR A 36 5.24 61.75 23.60
N PRO A 37 4.27 60.82 23.76
CA PRO A 37 3.83 60.43 25.08
C PRO A 37 4.69 59.26 25.54
N ASN A 38 5.17 59.41 26.76
CA ASN A 38 5.99 58.53 27.59
C ASN A 38 5.54 57.04 27.56
N LYS A 39 5.88 56.28 26.51
CA LYS A 39 5.63 54.83 26.37
C LYS A 39 6.86 54.01 26.78
N ASN A 40 7.42 54.26 27.95
CA ASN A 40 8.53 53.46 28.48
C ASN A 40 8.11 52.15 29.18
N ASN A 41 6.81 51.89 29.38
CA ASN A 41 6.37 50.65 30.05
C ASN A 41 5.96 49.50 29.13
N ASN A 42 5.63 49.74 27.85
CA ASN A 42 5.21 48.63 26.96
C ASN A 42 6.38 47.91 26.28
N LYS A 43 7.49 48.61 26.00
CA LYS A 43 8.68 47.98 25.38
C LYS A 43 9.33 46.93 26.28
N THR A 44 9.23 47.11 27.60
CA THR A 44 9.77 46.15 28.57
C THR A 44 8.94 44.86 28.60
N LYS A 45 7.61 44.95 28.48
CA LYS A 45 6.74 43.75 28.42
C LYS A 45 6.96 42.94 27.14
N GLU A 46 6.95 43.59 25.97
CA GLU A 46 7.22 42.89 24.69
C GLU A 46 8.60 42.22 24.68
N ARG A 47 9.61 42.88 25.25
CA ARG A 47 10.96 42.30 25.31
C ARG A 47 11.03 41.08 26.22
N VAL A 48 10.40 41.12 27.40
CA VAL A 48 10.34 39.99 28.34
C VAL A 48 9.54 38.82 27.73
N GLU A 49 8.46 39.10 27.00
CA GLU A 49 7.66 38.08 26.33
C GLU A 49 8.45 37.40 25.19
N LEU A 50 9.19 38.18 24.38
CA LEU A 50 10.10 37.64 23.37
C LEU A 50 11.23 36.81 23.99
N GLU A 51 11.85 37.27 25.07
CA GLU A 51 12.91 36.52 25.76
C GLU A 51 12.39 35.19 26.34
N ASN A 52 11.16 35.16 26.87
CA ASN A 52 10.51 33.94 27.35
C ASN A 52 10.20 32.97 26.19
N GLN A 53 9.65 33.46 25.08
CA GLN A 53 9.40 32.64 23.88
C GLN A 53 10.69 32.04 23.31
N PHE A 54 11.79 32.81 23.30
CA PHE A 54 13.09 32.30 22.87
C PHE A 54 13.64 31.22 23.80
N LYS A 55 13.41 31.35 25.12
CA LYS A 55 13.85 30.38 26.12
C LYS A 55 13.09 29.06 25.99
N GLU A 56 11.76 29.14 25.87
CA GLU A 56 10.88 27.99 25.64
C GLU A 56 11.23 27.28 24.32
N HIS A 57 11.50 28.05 23.26
CA HIS A 57 11.93 27.48 21.97
C HIS A 57 13.27 26.74 22.06
N ASN A 58 14.23 27.26 22.83
CA ASN A 58 15.53 26.60 23.02
C ASN A 58 15.42 25.33 23.88
N GLU A 59 14.54 25.30 24.88
CA GLU A 59 14.26 24.09 25.66
C GLU A 59 13.65 22.99 24.78
N ILE A 60 12.68 23.33 23.93
CA ILE A 60 12.09 22.40 22.96
C ILE A 60 13.15 21.86 21.97
N ILE A 61 14.03 22.71 21.45
CA ILE A 61 15.13 22.27 20.55
C ILE A 61 16.09 21.32 21.27
N THR A 62 16.39 21.59 22.55
CA THR A 62 17.30 20.76 23.35
C THR A 62 16.69 19.39 23.60
N GLU A 63 15.41 19.34 24.00
CA GLU A 63 14.67 18.10 24.18
C GLU A 63 14.59 17.29 22.86
N GLN A 64 14.36 17.95 21.73
CA GLN A 64 14.35 17.30 20.42
C GLN A 64 15.71 16.71 20.04
N LYS A 65 16.81 17.42 20.32
CA LYS A 65 18.17 16.88 20.07
C LYS A 65 18.47 15.66 20.94
N GLU A 66 18.08 15.69 22.21
CA GLU A 66 18.25 14.54 23.11
C GLU A 66 17.43 13.32 22.65
N ASN A 67 16.21 13.55 22.16
CA ASN A 67 15.38 12.49 21.59
C ASN A 67 15.99 11.91 20.31
N LEU A 68 16.49 12.76 19.41
CA LEU A 68 17.16 12.31 18.18
C LEU A 68 18.43 11.49 18.47
N GLN A 69 19.19 11.88 19.50
CA GLN A 69 20.37 11.16 19.92
C GLN A 69 20.03 9.78 20.52
N LYS A 70 18.96 9.68 21.31
CA LYS A 70 18.44 8.40 21.81
C LYS A 70 17.95 7.50 20.69
N ASP A 71 17.22 8.05 19.72
CA ASP A 71 16.77 7.29 18.55
C ASP A 71 17.96 6.75 17.74
N PHE A 72 19.04 7.54 17.62
CA PHE A 72 20.28 7.11 16.97
C PHE A 72 21.04 6.02 17.75
N GLU A 73 21.05 6.09 19.09
CA GLU A 73 21.61 5.04 19.94
C GLU A 73 20.82 3.74 19.83
N ILE A 74 19.49 3.81 19.87
CA ILE A 74 18.60 2.66 19.65
C ILE A 74 18.85 2.05 18.26
N TYR A 75 18.93 2.88 17.22
CA TYR A 75 19.23 2.43 15.85
C TYR A 75 20.58 1.69 15.77
N ASN A 76 21.62 2.18 16.44
CA ASN A 76 22.93 1.52 16.48
C ASN A 76 22.91 0.19 17.24
N VAL A 77 22.15 0.10 18.33
CA VAL A 77 21.95 -1.17 19.06
C VAL A 77 21.22 -2.18 18.18
N LEU A 78 20.15 -1.76 17.51
CA LEU A 78 19.37 -2.60 16.60
C LEU A 78 20.22 -3.12 15.42
N ASN A 79 21.09 -2.28 14.85
CA ASN A 79 22.00 -2.71 13.78
C ASN A 79 23.04 -3.72 14.27
N LYS A 80 23.63 -3.53 15.46
CA LYS A 80 24.55 -4.51 16.05
C LYS A 80 23.87 -5.86 16.32
N GLU A 81 22.61 -5.85 16.75
CA GLU A 81 21.82 -7.07 16.95
C GLU A 81 21.46 -7.74 15.62
N LYS A 82 21.11 -6.98 14.56
CA LYS A 82 20.86 -7.51 13.21
C LYS A 82 22.12 -8.24 12.67
N ASP A 83 23.31 -7.68 12.89
CA ASP A 83 24.58 -8.30 12.49
C ASP A 83 24.90 -9.56 13.32
N LEU A 84 24.66 -9.53 14.64
CA LEU A 84 24.82 -10.69 15.50
C LEU A 84 23.86 -11.82 15.08
N PHE A 85 22.63 -11.49 14.71
CA PHE A 85 21.64 -12.47 14.26
C PHE A 85 21.98 -13.07 12.89
N LYS A 86 22.46 -12.25 11.94
CA LYS A 86 23.05 -12.73 10.67
C LYS A 86 24.23 -13.69 10.91
N SER A 87 24.99 -13.51 12.00
CA SER A 87 26.07 -14.43 12.37
C SER A 87 25.55 -15.75 12.97
N MET A 88 24.51 -15.70 13.81
CA MET A 88 23.92 -16.88 14.45
C MET A 88 23.16 -17.78 13.47
N SER A 89 22.47 -17.21 12.48
CA SER A 89 21.80 -17.98 11.42
C SER A 89 22.79 -18.78 10.58
N ARG A 90 23.96 -18.21 10.25
CA ARG A 90 25.04 -18.93 9.53
C ARG A 90 25.59 -20.12 10.30
N LEU A 91 25.57 -20.10 11.64
CA LEU A 91 26.07 -21.20 12.48
C LEU A 91 25.15 -22.42 12.47
N LYS A 92 23.84 -22.25 12.24
CA LYS A 92 22.90 -23.38 12.14
C LYS A 92 23.02 -24.17 10.84
N ASN A 93 23.55 -23.57 9.78
CA ASN A 93 23.66 -24.21 8.47
C ASN A 93 25.01 -24.90 8.22
N LYS A 94 25.84 -25.09 9.26
CA LYS A 94 27.01 -25.97 9.13
C LYS A 94 26.56 -27.43 9.26
N PRO A 95 26.80 -28.28 8.25
CA PRO A 95 26.50 -29.70 8.34
C PRO A 95 27.35 -30.30 9.46
N THR A 96 26.70 -30.78 10.51
CA THR A 96 27.36 -31.51 11.58
C THR A 96 27.79 -32.86 11.03
N ASN A 97 29.08 -32.99 10.70
CA ASN A 97 29.74 -34.30 10.57
C ASN A 97 29.72 -34.98 11.94
N SER A 98 28.61 -35.62 12.30
CA SER A 98 28.52 -36.45 13.49
C SER A 98 29.04 -37.85 13.15
N PRO A 99 30.14 -38.32 13.77
CA PRO A 99 30.53 -39.71 13.71
C PRO A 99 29.55 -40.54 14.54
N SER A 100 29.15 -41.66 13.98
CA SER A 100 28.38 -42.72 14.62
C SER A 100 29.14 -43.28 15.83
N THR A 101 28.68 -42.99 17.04
CA THR A 101 29.07 -43.75 18.24
C THR A 101 27.84 -44.39 18.86
N THR A 102 27.73 -45.68 18.56
CA THR A 102 26.87 -46.67 19.18
C THR A 102 27.36 -46.94 20.60
N THR A 103 26.57 -46.60 21.63
CA THR A 103 26.71 -47.21 22.95
C THR A 103 25.37 -47.21 23.69
N THR A 104 24.77 -48.39 23.66
CA THR A 104 24.04 -49.08 24.75
C THR A 104 23.30 -48.25 25.78
N ALA A 105 21.97 -48.41 25.73
CA ALA A 105 21.01 -48.08 26.75
C ALA A 105 21.29 -48.84 28.06
N THR A 106 21.42 -48.09 29.16
CA THR A 106 21.30 -48.65 30.51
C THR A 106 20.16 -47.91 31.21
N THR A 107 19.09 -48.66 31.42
CA THR A 107 17.88 -48.28 32.14
C THR A 107 18.21 -48.14 33.63
N THR A 108 18.13 -46.94 34.18
CA THR A 108 18.07 -46.72 35.63
C THR A 108 16.86 -45.86 35.96
N SER A 109 15.76 -46.56 36.25
CA SER A 109 14.65 -46.07 37.05
C SER A 109 15.10 -45.96 38.51
N ASN A 110 15.04 -44.78 39.12
CA ASN A 110 14.91 -44.57 40.57
C ASN A 110 14.32 -43.18 40.81
N ILE A 111 13.03 -43.12 41.18
CA ILE A 111 12.53 -42.92 42.56
C ILE A 111 12.60 -41.44 43.00
N ASN A 112 11.40 -40.85 43.07
CA ASN A 112 10.86 -39.93 44.07
C ASN A 112 11.87 -39.21 44.99
N GLN A 113 11.78 -37.89 45.06
CA GLN A 113 11.41 -37.21 46.31
C GLN A 113 11.12 -35.72 46.10
N SER A 114 9.92 -35.37 46.54
CA SER A 114 9.45 -34.03 46.87
C SER A 114 10.36 -33.33 47.88
N SER A 115 10.70 -32.07 47.62
CA SER A 115 10.92 -31.09 48.69
C SER A 115 10.62 -29.68 48.20
N SER A 116 9.61 -29.10 48.84
CA SER A 116 9.20 -27.72 48.79
C SER A 116 10.32 -26.79 49.26
N SER A 117 10.70 -25.80 48.46
CA SER A 117 11.24 -24.56 48.97
C SER A 117 10.74 -23.39 48.14
N SER A 118 9.88 -22.60 48.78
CA SER A 118 9.39 -21.31 48.35
C SER A 118 10.56 -20.34 48.20
N SER A 119 10.99 -20.07 46.98
CA SER A 119 11.79 -18.89 46.66
C SER A 119 10.95 -17.94 45.83
N SER A 120 10.67 -16.79 46.42
CA SER A 120 10.07 -15.61 45.80
C SER A 120 10.98 -15.10 44.69
N SER A 121 10.94 -15.73 43.52
CA SER A 121 11.54 -15.20 42.32
C SER A 121 10.60 -14.11 41.80
N SER A 122 11.06 -12.86 41.92
CA SER A 122 10.58 -11.73 41.15
C SER A 122 10.32 -12.20 39.73
N SER A 123 9.04 -12.29 39.36
CA SER A 123 8.61 -12.64 38.02
C SER A 123 9.06 -11.52 37.09
N SER A 124 10.31 -11.60 36.64
CA SER A 124 10.73 -11.06 35.35
C SER A 124 9.70 -11.58 34.35
N LYS A 125 8.71 -10.73 34.04
CA LYS A 125 7.70 -10.99 33.01
C LYS A 125 8.50 -11.39 31.79
N ASN A 126 8.52 -12.69 31.50
CA ASN A 126 9.11 -13.21 30.29
C ASN A 126 8.41 -12.49 29.15
N ASN A 127 9.05 -11.45 28.60
CA ASN A 127 8.78 -10.98 27.25
C ASN A 127 9.04 -12.19 26.37
N SER A 128 8.00 -13.02 26.19
CA SER A 128 8.14 -14.31 25.55
C SER A 128 8.49 -14.03 24.10
N MET A 129 9.77 -14.11 23.75
CA MET A 129 10.19 -14.06 22.36
C MET A 129 9.50 -15.21 21.64
N LYS A 130 8.59 -14.90 20.72
CA LYS A 130 7.90 -15.91 19.93
C LYS A 130 8.62 -16.03 18.60
N LYS A 131 9.09 -17.24 18.30
CA LYS A 131 9.62 -17.55 16.97
C LYS A 131 8.47 -17.99 16.08
N LYS A 132 8.43 -17.46 14.87
CA LYS A 132 7.42 -17.77 13.86
C LYS A 132 8.12 -17.89 12.50
N THR A 133 7.84 -18.96 11.78
CA THR A 133 8.22 -19.13 10.38
C THR A 133 6.96 -19.06 9.55
N GLN A 134 6.96 -18.28 8.48
CA GLN A 134 5.79 -18.10 7.60
C GLN A 134 6.22 -17.85 6.15
N LEU A 135 5.31 -17.97 5.19
CA LEU A 135 5.62 -17.58 3.81
C LEU A 135 5.75 -16.07 3.69
N MET A 136 6.47 -15.59 2.67
CA MET A 136 6.55 -14.16 2.36
C MET A 136 5.16 -13.52 2.22
N ARG A 137 4.22 -14.22 1.54
CA ARG A 137 2.82 -13.83 1.42
C ARG A 137 2.15 -13.54 2.76
N ASP A 138 2.35 -14.42 3.74
CA ASP A 138 1.74 -14.30 5.08
C ASP A 138 2.37 -13.15 5.88
N PHE A 139 3.69 -12.93 5.73
CA PHE A 139 4.37 -11.78 6.34
C PHE A 139 3.85 -10.45 5.79
N ILE A 140 3.64 -10.35 4.49
CA ILE A 140 3.05 -9.15 3.86
C ILE A 140 1.60 -8.96 4.32
N GLN A 141 0.80 -10.03 4.34
CA GLN A 141 -0.58 -10.00 4.84
C GLN A 141 -0.65 -9.45 6.27
N GLU A 142 0.22 -9.92 7.17
CA GLU A 142 0.28 -9.41 8.53
C GLU A 142 0.74 -7.95 8.59
N SER A 143 1.75 -7.60 7.80
CA SER A 143 2.30 -6.24 7.76
C SER A 143 1.27 -5.20 7.32
N LEU A 144 0.36 -5.57 6.42
CA LEU A 144 -0.65 -4.67 5.87
C LEU A 144 -1.99 -4.74 6.62
N TYR A 145 -2.45 -5.93 7.00
CA TYR A 145 -3.85 -6.15 7.40
C TYR A 145 -4.05 -6.76 8.79
N ASN A 146 -2.99 -7.00 9.58
CA ASN A 146 -3.16 -7.43 10.95
C ASN A 146 -3.98 -6.39 11.76
N LYS A 147 -4.96 -6.84 12.54
CA LYS A 147 -5.87 -5.95 13.27
C LYS A 147 -5.20 -5.07 14.32
N ASP A 148 -4.10 -5.56 14.91
CA ASP A 148 -3.44 -4.90 16.04
C ASP A 148 -2.33 -3.93 15.60
N TYR A 149 -1.67 -4.22 14.47
CA TYR A 149 -0.49 -3.45 14.01
C TYR A 149 -0.40 -3.26 12.49
N GLY A 150 -1.27 -3.88 11.69
CA GLY A 150 -1.20 -3.79 10.23
C GLY A 150 -1.36 -2.36 9.73
N TYR A 151 -0.67 -2.03 8.62
CA TYR A 151 -0.63 -0.69 8.03
C TYR A 151 -2.02 -0.09 7.83
N PHE A 152 -2.91 -0.81 7.14
CA PHE A 152 -4.27 -0.35 6.82
C PHE A 152 -5.26 -0.42 8.00
N GLN A 153 -4.91 -1.11 9.09
CA GLN A 153 -5.76 -1.23 10.27
C GLN A 153 -5.42 -0.19 11.34
N THR A 154 -4.18 0.30 11.37
CA THR A 154 -3.68 1.18 12.44
C THR A 154 -3.34 2.60 12.00
N LYS A 155 -3.31 2.88 10.70
CA LYS A 155 -3.04 4.20 10.14
C LYS A 155 -4.26 4.77 9.43
N GLU A 156 -4.41 6.10 9.49
CA GLU A 156 -5.38 6.81 8.65
C GLU A 156 -4.80 7.00 7.24
N VAL A 157 -4.87 5.92 6.46
CA VAL A 157 -4.42 5.86 5.05
C VAL A 157 -5.41 6.49 4.08
N ILE A 158 -6.62 6.79 4.55
CA ILE A 158 -7.68 7.38 3.75
C ILE A 158 -7.77 8.86 4.06
N ILE A 159 -7.92 9.62 2.98
CA ILE A 159 -7.94 11.07 3.06
C ILE A 159 -9.21 11.54 3.78
N PRO A 160 -9.06 12.51 4.71
CA PRO A 160 -10.19 13.23 5.26
C PRO A 160 -11.07 13.85 4.16
N SER A 161 -12.38 13.61 4.22
CA SER A 161 -13.33 14.03 3.17
C SER A 161 -13.48 15.55 3.04
N ASP A 162 -13.02 16.28 4.04
CA ASP A 162 -13.00 17.74 4.17
C ASP A 162 -11.78 18.40 3.51
N ILE A 163 -10.82 17.62 3.01
CA ILE A 163 -9.73 18.18 2.19
C ILE A 163 -10.29 18.57 0.82
N GLU A 164 -10.48 19.88 0.64
CA GLU A 164 -10.90 20.45 -0.63
C GLU A 164 -9.74 20.45 -1.63
N ILE A 165 -9.91 19.67 -2.70
CA ILE A 165 -9.06 19.76 -3.88
C ILE A 165 -9.58 20.92 -4.73
N PRO A 166 -8.74 21.93 -5.03
CA PRO A 166 -9.16 23.01 -5.91
C PRO A 166 -9.57 22.42 -7.25
N LYS A 167 -10.62 22.97 -7.86
CA LYS A 167 -11.06 22.55 -9.19
C LYS A 167 -9.86 22.58 -10.13
N LEU A 168 -9.52 21.47 -10.76
CA LEU A 168 -8.28 21.38 -11.55
C LEU A 168 -8.20 22.40 -12.69
N ASN A 169 -9.35 22.84 -13.20
CA ASN A 169 -9.46 23.91 -14.20
C ASN A 169 -9.26 25.34 -13.66
N SER A 170 -9.14 25.52 -12.35
CA SER A 170 -8.73 26.80 -11.75
C SER A 170 -7.21 26.98 -11.78
N LEU A 171 -6.47 25.88 -11.78
CA LEU A 171 -5.00 25.84 -11.79
C LEU A 171 -4.47 26.28 -13.16
N GLY A 172 -3.41 27.09 -13.15
CA GLY A 172 -2.83 27.71 -14.33
C GLY A 172 -2.18 26.72 -15.29
N ASN A 173 -1.41 25.76 -14.77
CA ASN A 173 -0.59 24.86 -15.58
C ASN A 173 -0.15 23.60 -14.81
N PHE A 174 0.59 22.72 -15.50
CA PHE A 174 1.19 21.51 -14.93
C PHE A 174 1.99 21.77 -13.64
N LYS A 175 2.86 22.79 -13.64
CA LYS A 175 3.71 23.11 -12.47
C LYS A 175 2.89 23.50 -11.25
N GLU A 176 1.85 24.31 -11.43
CA GLU A 176 0.96 24.70 -10.33
C GLU A 176 0.22 23.49 -9.76
N TYR A 177 -0.25 22.60 -10.62
CA TYR A 177 -0.87 21.35 -10.23
C TYR A 177 0.08 20.39 -9.49
N THR A 178 1.28 20.16 -10.01
CA THR A 178 2.27 19.30 -9.32
C THR A 178 2.70 19.88 -7.99
N ASN A 179 2.86 21.21 -7.90
CA ASN A 179 3.16 21.88 -6.64
C ASN A 179 2.02 21.66 -5.64
N TYR A 180 0.77 21.87 -6.07
CA TYR A 180 -0.41 21.61 -5.24
C TYR A 180 -0.43 20.16 -4.71
N LEU A 181 -0.29 19.17 -5.59
CA LEU A 181 -0.25 17.76 -5.17
C LEU A 181 0.88 17.49 -4.18
N HIS A 182 2.09 17.95 -4.49
CA HIS A 182 3.25 17.82 -3.61
C HIS A 182 3.00 18.39 -2.22
N TYR A 183 2.40 19.58 -2.15
CA TYR A 183 2.05 20.22 -0.89
C TYR A 183 0.99 19.44 -0.09
N ILE A 184 -0.03 18.91 -0.76
CA ILE A 184 -1.04 18.07 -0.09
C ILE A 184 -0.43 16.78 0.41
N TYR A 185 0.36 16.07 -0.40
CA TYR A 185 1.01 14.83 0.04
C TYR A 185 1.93 15.05 1.24
N LYS A 186 2.59 16.22 1.32
CA LYS A 186 3.38 16.62 2.49
C LYS A 186 2.54 16.95 3.72
N SER A 187 1.29 17.38 3.56
CA SER A 187 0.39 17.61 4.69
C SER A 187 -0.22 16.31 5.24
N LEU A 188 -0.15 15.20 4.49
CA LEU A 188 -0.76 13.93 4.84
C LEU A 188 0.25 12.98 5.49
N GLU A 189 0.03 12.66 6.76
CA GLU A 189 0.93 11.78 7.55
C GLU A 189 1.03 10.36 6.97
N HIS A 190 -0.10 9.76 6.59
CA HIS A 190 -0.14 8.38 6.07
C HIS A 190 -0.94 8.24 4.78
N ALA A 191 -1.86 9.17 4.50
CA ALA A 191 -2.78 9.03 3.38
C ALA A 191 -2.17 9.36 2.01
N TRP A 192 -2.67 8.66 1.00
CA TRP A 192 -2.41 8.89 -0.42
C TRP A 192 -3.70 9.26 -1.15
N LEU A 193 -3.59 10.13 -2.16
CA LEU A 193 -4.68 10.48 -3.06
C LEU A 193 -4.76 9.47 -4.21
N THR A 194 -5.82 8.66 -4.20
CA THR A 194 -6.21 7.78 -5.30
C THR A 194 -6.90 8.57 -6.41
N PRO A 195 -6.99 8.05 -7.65
CA PRO A 195 -7.69 8.71 -8.75
C PRO A 195 -9.13 9.11 -8.42
N VAL A 196 -9.86 8.28 -7.66
CA VAL A 196 -11.24 8.56 -7.22
C VAL A 196 -11.32 9.79 -6.30
N GLU A 197 -10.24 10.13 -5.59
CA GLU A 197 -10.17 11.33 -4.77
C GLU A 197 -9.69 12.55 -5.56
N ILE A 198 -8.62 12.43 -6.36
CA ILE A 198 -8.05 13.55 -7.13
C ILE A 198 -9.03 14.08 -8.18
N PHE A 199 -9.74 13.18 -8.86
CA PHE A 199 -10.55 13.50 -10.03
C PHE A 199 -12.05 13.47 -9.76
N LYS A 200 -12.47 13.46 -8.49
CA LYS A 200 -13.90 13.49 -8.15
C LYS A 200 -14.61 14.73 -8.72
N PRO A 201 -15.84 14.59 -9.21
CA PRO A 201 -16.61 13.35 -9.29
C PRO A 201 -16.38 12.58 -10.61
N TYR A 202 -15.62 13.14 -11.55
CA TYR A 202 -15.59 12.72 -12.95
C TYR A 202 -14.99 11.33 -13.19
N TYR A 203 -14.02 10.90 -12.38
CA TYR A 203 -13.47 9.55 -12.48
C TYR A 203 -14.52 8.49 -12.13
N SER A 204 -15.22 8.67 -11.02
CA SER A 204 -16.35 7.81 -10.63
C SER A 204 -17.50 7.85 -11.65
N TRP A 205 -17.77 9.01 -12.26
CA TRP A 205 -18.78 9.12 -13.32
C TRP A 205 -18.38 8.33 -14.57
N SER A 206 -17.09 8.28 -14.92
CA SER A 206 -16.62 7.45 -16.02
C SER A 206 -16.81 5.95 -15.78
N ILE A 207 -16.61 5.49 -14.53
CA ILE A 207 -16.93 4.12 -14.11
C ILE A 207 -18.44 3.88 -14.20
N SER A 208 -19.25 4.83 -13.74
CA SER A 208 -20.71 4.75 -13.85
C SER A 208 -21.18 4.68 -15.31
N ASN A 209 -20.60 5.45 -16.22
CA ASN A 209 -20.91 5.41 -17.65
C ASN A 209 -20.65 4.02 -18.25
N TYR A 210 -19.52 3.38 -17.90
CA TYR A 210 -19.26 1.98 -18.30
C TYR A 210 -20.35 1.02 -17.78
N ILE A 211 -20.66 1.10 -16.48
CA ILE A 211 -21.65 0.23 -15.84
C ILE A 211 -23.02 0.39 -16.50
N ILE A 212 -23.45 1.62 -16.76
CA ILE A 212 -24.77 1.87 -17.37
C ILE A 212 -24.81 1.40 -18.82
N GLU A 213 -23.75 1.60 -19.61
CA GLU A 213 -23.66 1.07 -20.97
C GLU A 213 -23.84 -0.45 -20.98
N LYS A 214 -23.11 -1.16 -20.11
CA LYS A 214 -23.19 -2.62 -19.99
C LYS A 214 -24.54 -3.08 -19.44
N PHE A 215 -25.04 -2.44 -18.39
CA PHE A 215 -26.30 -2.80 -17.78
C PHE A 215 -27.49 -2.64 -18.72
N LYS A 216 -27.50 -1.60 -19.57
CA LYS A 216 -28.53 -1.46 -20.61
C LYS A 216 -28.50 -2.62 -21.62
N GLN A 217 -27.33 -3.15 -21.95
CA GLN A 217 -27.22 -4.35 -22.81
C GLN A 217 -27.79 -5.60 -22.13
N ILE A 218 -27.62 -5.72 -20.80
CA ILE A 218 -28.21 -6.77 -20.00
C ILE A 218 -29.74 -6.64 -19.99
N GLN A 219 -30.27 -5.44 -19.75
CA GLN A 219 -31.71 -5.18 -19.73
C GLN A 219 -32.41 -5.46 -21.08
N ILE A 220 -31.71 -5.29 -22.21
CA ILE A 220 -32.24 -5.68 -23.53
C ILE A 220 -32.50 -7.19 -23.61
N LYS A 221 -31.67 -8.01 -22.95
CA LYS A 221 -31.80 -9.47 -22.94
C LYS A 221 -32.75 -9.95 -21.85
N ASN A 222 -32.80 -9.25 -20.72
CA ASN A 222 -33.64 -9.56 -19.57
C ASN A 222 -34.14 -8.25 -18.94
N SER A 223 -35.35 -7.84 -19.30
CA SER A 223 -35.95 -6.57 -18.89
C SER A 223 -36.10 -6.41 -17.38
N ASP A 224 -36.28 -7.52 -16.66
CA ASP A 224 -36.52 -7.52 -15.22
C ASP A 224 -35.22 -7.47 -14.40
N SER A 225 -34.07 -7.39 -15.09
CA SER A 225 -32.75 -7.31 -14.43
C SER A 225 -32.63 -6.09 -13.54
N LYS A 226 -32.05 -6.31 -12.36
CA LYS A 226 -31.75 -5.29 -11.36
C LYS A 226 -30.26 -4.95 -11.40
N LEU A 227 -29.90 -3.66 -11.33
CA LEU A 227 -28.48 -3.29 -11.23
C LEU A 227 -27.98 -3.63 -9.83
N LYS A 228 -27.05 -4.59 -9.72
CA LYS A 228 -26.35 -4.92 -8.48
C LYS A 228 -24.87 -4.58 -8.61
N ILE A 229 -24.34 -3.81 -7.68
CA ILE A 229 -22.92 -3.44 -7.63
C ILE A 229 -22.32 -3.91 -6.31
N TYR A 230 -21.18 -4.57 -6.37
CA TYR A 230 -20.30 -4.89 -5.26
C TYR A 230 -19.02 -4.07 -5.40
N GLU A 231 -18.74 -3.19 -4.46
CA GLU A 231 -17.47 -2.47 -4.42
C GLU A 231 -16.60 -3.03 -3.29
N ILE A 232 -15.40 -3.48 -3.64
CA ILE A 232 -14.45 -4.05 -2.70
C ILE A 232 -13.44 -2.97 -2.32
N GLY A 233 -13.24 -2.75 -1.03
CA GLY A 233 -12.26 -1.77 -0.54
C GLY A 233 -12.62 -0.32 -0.92
N ALA A 234 -13.86 0.11 -0.65
CA ALA A 234 -14.37 1.43 -1.08
C ALA A 234 -13.69 2.65 -0.40
N GLY A 235 -12.73 2.45 0.50
CA GLY A 235 -11.93 3.50 1.13
C GLY A 235 -12.78 4.50 1.92
N SER A 236 -12.84 5.75 1.48
CA SER A 236 -13.68 6.78 2.12
C SER A 236 -15.17 6.71 1.71
N GLY A 237 -15.52 5.82 0.76
CA GLY A 237 -16.82 5.78 0.09
C GLY A 237 -17.02 6.85 -0.98
N THR A 238 -15.96 7.59 -1.37
CA THR A 238 -16.04 8.64 -2.40
C THR A 238 -16.50 8.07 -3.75
N ASN A 239 -15.99 6.90 -4.15
CA ASN A 239 -16.35 6.32 -5.44
C ASN A 239 -17.82 5.87 -5.47
N ALA A 240 -18.26 5.08 -4.48
CA ALA A 240 -19.68 4.76 -4.27
C ALA A 240 -20.58 5.99 -4.31
N LEU A 241 -20.27 7.02 -3.52
CA LEU A 241 -21.09 8.22 -3.43
C LEU A 241 -21.23 8.92 -4.80
N ASN A 242 -20.13 9.07 -5.54
CA ASN A 242 -20.17 9.76 -6.82
C ASN A 242 -20.82 8.92 -7.93
N ILE A 243 -20.65 7.59 -7.92
CA ILE A 243 -21.40 6.68 -8.82
C ILE A 243 -22.90 6.78 -8.52
N LEU A 244 -23.30 6.69 -7.25
CA LEU A 244 -24.71 6.77 -6.85
C LEU A 244 -25.34 8.12 -7.20
N ASN A 245 -24.64 9.23 -6.98
CA ASN A 245 -25.08 10.55 -7.43
C ASN A 245 -25.28 10.59 -8.94
N HIS A 246 -24.31 10.06 -9.70
CA HIS A 246 -24.39 10.05 -11.17
C HIS A 246 -25.58 9.26 -11.70
N ILE A 247 -25.82 8.06 -11.17
CA ILE A 247 -26.94 7.22 -11.58
C ILE A 247 -28.27 7.85 -11.15
N ARG A 248 -28.35 8.42 -9.93
CA ARG A 248 -29.54 9.13 -9.46
C ARG A 248 -29.93 10.27 -10.41
N ASP A 249 -28.95 11.08 -10.79
CA ASP A 249 -29.19 12.33 -11.50
C ASP A 249 -29.45 12.10 -13.01
N ASN A 250 -28.92 11.02 -13.60
CA ASN A 250 -29.02 10.73 -15.04
C ASN A 250 -29.89 9.50 -15.40
N HIS A 251 -30.10 8.58 -14.46
CA HIS A 251 -30.75 7.28 -14.68
C HIS A 251 -31.66 6.88 -13.52
N LYS A 252 -32.62 7.76 -13.20
CA LYS A 252 -33.48 7.67 -12.01
C LYS A 252 -34.17 6.32 -11.82
N GLU A 253 -34.74 5.74 -12.88
CA GLU A 253 -35.43 4.43 -12.80
C GLU A 253 -34.48 3.29 -12.38
N ILE A 254 -33.25 3.30 -12.90
CA ILE A 254 -32.22 2.34 -12.51
C ILE A 254 -31.83 2.57 -11.05
N TYR A 255 -31.61 3.83 -10.66
CA TYR A 255 -31.26 4.20 -9.30
C TYR A 255 -32.30 3.78 -8.25
N GLU A 256 -33.60 3.94 -8.56
CA GLU A 256 -34.68 3.59 -7.63
C GLU A 256 -34.78 2.09 -7.37
N ASN A 257 -34.34 1.27 -8.32
CA ASN A 257 -34.36 -0.18 -8.23
C ASN A 257 -32.94 -0.80 -8.18
N MET A 258 -31.86 -0.09 -7.82
CA MET A 258 -30.54 -0.73 -7.75
C MET A 258 -30.20 -1.27 -6.34
N GLU A 259 -29.18 -2.12 -6.27
CA GLU A 259 -28.49 -2.52 -5.04
C GLU A 259 -27.03 -2.11 -5.11
N TYR A 260 -26.54 -1.49 -4.06
CA TYR A 260 -25.12 -1.17 -3.91
C TYR A 260 -24.59 -1.81 -2.64
N LYS A 261 -23.61 -2.70 -2.76
CA LYS A 261 -23.03 -3.45 -1.67
C LYS A 261 -21.54 -3.12 -1.58
N ILE A 262 -21.05 -2.81 -0.38
CA ILE A 262 -19.63 -2.58 -0.14
C ILE A 262 -19.09 -3.73 0.72
N ILE A 263 -17.93 -4.25 0.35
CA ILE A 263 -17.18 -5.23 1.14
C ILE A 263 -15.90 -4.54 1.62
N GLU A 264 -15.80 -4.34 2.94
CA GLU A 264 -14.73 -3.56 3.55
C GLU A 264 -14.13 -4.30 4.74
N ILE A 265 -12.82 -4.51 4.77
CA ILE A 265 -12.15 -5.25 5.83
C ILE A 265 -12.05 -4.44 7.13
N SER A 266 -11.95 -3.11 7.03
CA SER A 266 -11.81 -2.20 8.17
C SER A 266 -13.17 -1.80 8.76
N LYS A 267 -13.40 -2.17 10.02
CA LYS A 267 -14.65 -1.84 10.72
C LYS A 267 -14.91 -0.33 10.84
N PRO A 268 -13.93 0.51 11.22
CA PRO A 268 -14.12 1.96 11.26
C PRO A 268 -14.51 2.55 9.90
N LEU A 269 -13.89 2.09 8.81
CA LEU A 269 -14.20 2.56 7.46
C LEU A 269 -15.59 2.14 7.02
N ALA A 270 -15.97 0.88 7.24
CA ALA A 270 -17.31 0.39 6.94
C ALA A 270 -18.41 1.26 7.60
N GLN A 271 -18.20 1.67 8.85
CA GLN A 271 -19.14 2.55 9.56
C GLN A 271 -19.17 3.98 9.02
N LYS A 272 -18.00 4.56 8.71
CA LYS A 272 -17.86 5.91 8.14
C LYS A 272 -18.49 5.99 6.73
N GLN A 273 -18.22 4.99 5.89
CA GLN A 273 -18.77 4.84 4.54
C GLN A 273 -20.30 4.76 4.59
N LEU A 274 -20.87 3.90 5.45
CA LEU A 274 -22.32 3.72 5.56
C LEU A 274 -23.00 5.04 5.94
N THR A 275 -22.47 5.72 6.94
CA THR A 275 -22.99 7.01 7.42
C THR A 275 -22.98 8.05 6.31
N ARG A 276 -21.83 8.23 5.65
CA ARG A 276 -21.65 9.21 4.56
C ARG A 276 -22.60 8.96 3.39
N ILE A 277 -22.74 7.70 2.97
CA ILE A 277 -23.59 7.37 1.82
C ILE A 277 -25.07 7.49 2.19
N LYS A 278 -25.49 7.01 3.37
CA LYS A 278 -26.89 7.13 3.82
C LYS A 278 -27.34 8.57 4.04
N GLN A 279 -26.43 9.50 4.35
CA GLN A 279 -26.75 10.93 4.40
C GLN A 279 -27.21 11.46 3.02
N SER A 280 -26.60 11.01 1.92
CA SER A 280 -26.93 11.46 0.56
C SER A 280 -27.99 10.58 -0.13
N HIS A 281 -28.09 9.30 0.27
CA HIS A 281 -28.95 8.28 -0.33
C HIS A 281 -29.74 7.50 0.74
N PRO A 282 -30.59 8.16 1.55
CA PRO A 282 -31.21 7.54 2.72
C PRO A 282 -32.13 6.36 2.36
N LYS A 283 -32.87 6.47 1.26
CA LYS A 283 -33.87 5.48 0.80
C LYS A 283 -33.28 4.32 -0.01
N LEU A 284 -32.01 4.39 -0.42
CA LEU A 284 -31.41 3.38 -1.28
C LEU A 284 -31.08 2.10 -0.49
N ASN A 285 -31.24 0.94 -1.13
CA ASN A 285 -30.76 -0.33 -0.59
C ASN A 285 -29.23 -0.41 -0.71
N ILE A 286 -28.55 0.09 0.34
CA ILE A 286 -27.11 -0.03 0.51
C ILE A 286 -26.79 -0.94 1.69
N ASN A 287 -25.91 -1.91 1.47
CA ASN A 287 -25.39 -2.79 2.50
C ASN A 287 -23.87 -2.69 2.54
N ILE A 288 -23.30 -2.61 3.75
CA ILE A 288 -21.86 -2.70 3.93
C ILE A 288 -21.57 -3.94 4.76
N THR A 289 -20.80 -4.86 4.19
CA THR A 289 -20.33 -6.07 4.85
C THR A 289 -18.91 -5.81 5.34
N ASN A 290 -18.72 -5.79 6.66
CA ASN A 290 -17.38 -5.72 7.23
C ASN A 290 -16.73 -7.11 7.20
N ALA A 291 -16.02 -7.44 6.12
CA ALA A 291 -15.41 -8.75 5.91
C ALA A 291 -14.16 -8.66 5.02
N ASN A 292 -13.27 -9.64 5.17
CA ASN A 292 -12.20 -9.90 4.21
C ASN A 292 -12.80 -10.67 3.02
N ILE A 293 -12.70 -10.13 1.81
CA ILE A 293 -13.18 -10.82 0.59
C ILE A 293 -12.45 -12.15 0.34
N LEU A 294 -11.22 -12.30 0.82
CA LEU A 294 -10.46 -13.55 0.71
C LEU A 294 -11.00 -14.67 1.61
N GLU A 295 -11.82 -14.30 2.61
CA GLU A 295 -12.47 -15.23 3.55
C GLU A 295 -14.00 -15.23 3.33
N TRP A 296 -14.44 -14.86 2.12
CA TRP A 296 -15.86 -14.74 1.81
C TRP A 296 -16.58 -16.07 2.01
N ASN A 297 -17.64 -16.03 2.82
CA ASN A 297 -18.39 -17.22 3.22
C ASN A 297 -19.91 -17.00 3.17
N GLN A 298 -20.37 -15.95 2.48
CA GLN A 298 -21.79 -15.70 2.26
C GLN A 298 -22.34 -16.57 1.12
N ALA A 299 -23.66 -16.61 1.00
CA ALA A 299 -24.31 -17.30 -0.10
C ALA A 299 -23.88 -16.75 -1.47
N GLU A 300 -23.87 -17.62 -2.47
CA GLU A 300 -23.64 -17.27 -3.88
C GLU A 300 -24.65 -16.23 -4.37
N GLU A 301 -24.15 -15.18 -5.04
CA GLU A 301 -24.98 -14.22 -5.77
C GLU A 301 -25.31 -14.79 -7.16
N LYS A 302 -26.57 -15.18 -7.33
CA LYS A 302 -27.06 -15.87 -8.54
C LYS A 302 -27.41 -14.93 -9.69
N ASP A 303 -27.58 -13.65 -9.39
CA ASP A 303 -27.95 -12.64 -10.38
C ASP A 303 -26.71 -12.01 -11.02
N GLU A 304 -26.87 -11.44 -12.22
CA GLU A 304 -25.82 -10.64 -12.83
C GLU A 304 -25.52 -9.41 -11.94
N CYS A 305 -24.22 -9.16 -11.74
CA CYS A 305 -23.76 -8.09 -10.87
C CYS A 305 -22.45 -7.49 -11.39
N PHE A 306 -22.10 -6.30 -10.93
CA PHE A 306 -20.81 -5.68 -11.20
C PHE A 306 -19.94 -5.76 -9.95
N ILE A 307 -18.66 -6.07 -10.11
CA ILE A 307 -17.65 -6.03 -9.04
C ILE A 307 -16.64 -4.94 -9.37
N ILE A 308 -16.51 -3.94 -8.50
CA ILE A 308 -15.59 -2.82 -8.64
C ILE A 308 -14.41 -3.02 -7.68
N LEU A 309 -13.19 -2.91 -8.22
CA LEU A 309 -11.94 -2.85 -7.47
C LEU A 309 -11.09 -1.70 -8.04
N THR A 310 -10.85 -0.64 -7.26
CA THR A 310 -9.99 0.47 -7.68
C THR A 310 -8.90 0.69 -6.63
N GLU A 311 -7.64 0.46 -6.98
CA GLU A 311 -6.49 0.51 -6.04
C GLU A 311 -6.71 -0.46 -4.87
N VAL A 312 -6.82 -1.75 -5.20
CA VAL A 312 -7.09 -2.82 -4.23
C VAL A 312 -6.13 -3.98 -4.42
N ILE A 313 -5.81 -4.33 -5.67
CA ILE A 313 -5.05 -5.55 -5.95
C ILE A 313 -3.55 -5.33 -5.80
N ASP A 314 -3.05 -4.10 -5.97
CA ASP A 314 -1.66 -3.75 -5.70
C ASP A 314 -1.26 -4.07 -4.26
N ASN A 315 -2.13 -3.88 -3.28
CA ASN A 315 -1.87 -4.23 -1.89
C ASN A 315 -2.12 -5.71 -1.54
N LEU A 316 -2.58 -6.54 -2.49
CA LEU A 316 -2.73 -7.97 -2.24
C LEU A 316 -1.36 -8.65 -2.16
N PRO A 317 -1.10 -9.46 -1.12
CA PRO A 317 0.19 -10.11 -0.95
C PRO A 317 0.60 -10.98 -2.14
N HIS A 318 1.86 -10.90 -2.51
CA HIS A 318 2.48 -11.78 -3.49
C HIS A 318 3.34 -12.84 -2.78
N ASP A 319 3.41 -14.04 -3.34
CA ASP A 319 4.46 -14.99 -2.98
C ASP A 319 5.77 -14.63 -3.66
N LYS A 320 6.88 -14.82 -2.95
CA LYS A 320 8.22 -14.66 -3.52
C LYS A 320 8.84 -16.03 -3.76
N ILE A 321 9.34 -16.24 -4.97
CA ILE A 321 10.10 -17.44 -5.34
C ILE A 321 11.46 -17.07 -5.92
N THR A 322 12.39 -18.00 -5.82
CA THR A 322 13.68 -17.95 -6.51
C THR A 322 13.83 -19.20 -7.37
N ILE A 323 14.08 -19.00 -8.67
CA ILE A 323 14.32 -20.05 -9.65
C ILE A 323 15.82 -20.16 -9.86
N THR A 324 16.37 -21.32 -9.55
CA THR A 324 17.81 -21.63 -9.68
C THR A 324 18.00 -22.81 -10.63
N SER A 325 19.25 -23.16 -10.94
CA SER A 325 19.55 -24.41 -11.67
C SER A 325 19.13 -25.67 -10.91
N ASN A 326 18.92 -25.58 -9.59
CA ASN A 326 18.58 -26.71 -8.72
C ASN A 326 17.08 -26.83 -8.46
N GLY A 327 16.26 -25.94 -9.01
CA GLY A 327 14.80 -25.95 -8.85
C GLY A 327 14.24 -24.62 -8.36
N ILE A 328 12.97 -24.67 -7.96
CA ILE A 328 12.19 -23.51 -7.48
C ILE A 328 12.13 -23.55 -5.96
N PHE A 329 12.46 -22.42 -5.34
CA PHE A 329 12.45 -22.24 -3.89
C PHE A 329 11.46 -21.14 -3.52
N GLU A 330 10.60 -21.41 -2.54
CA GLU A 330 9.68 -20.41 -1.98
C GLU A 330 10.35 -19.67 -0.82
N SER A 331 10.17 -18.35 -0.76
CA SER A 331 10.72 -17.52 0.32
C SER A 331 9.87 -17.66 1.58
N ILE A 332 10.56 -17.89 2.69
CA ILE A 332 10.00 -17.93 4.04
C ILE A 332 10.62 -16.81 4.88
N VAL A 333 9.88 -16.35 5.89
CA VAL A 333 10.31 -15.33 6.82
C VAL A 333 10.35 -15.93 8.22
N ASP A 334 11.57 -16.05 8.75
CA ASP A 334 11.80 -16.38 10.14
C ASP A 334 11.77 -15.10 10.96
N SER A 335 10.80 -15.01 11.87
CA SER A 335 10.56 -13.86 12.72
C SER A 335 10.80 -14.22 14.18
N THR A 336 11.60 -13.40 14.88
CA THR A 336 11.65 -13.39 16.34
C THR A 336 10.91 -12.16 16.82
N VAL A 337 9.71 -12.37 17.34
CA VAL A 337 8.75 -11.33 17.69
C VAL A 337 8.76 -11.10 19.20
N PHE A 338 8.78 -9.83 19.60
CA PHE A 338 8.73 -9.42 21.00
C PHE A 338 7.79 -8.23 21.20
N GLU A 339 7.04 -8.24 22.30
CA GLU A 339 6.21 -7.08 22.68
C GLU A 339 7.11 -5.97 23.21
N THR A 340 7.03 -4.80 22.58
CA THR A 340 7.60 -3.55 23.09
C THR A 340 6.48 -2.66 23.60
N VAL A 341 6.64 -2.11 24.81
CA VAL A 341 5.75 -1.08 25.33
C VAL A 341 6.37 0.27 24.97
N LYS A 342 5.74 1.01 24.06
CA LYS A 342 6.11 2.41 23.80
C LYS A 342 5.25 3.31 24.69
N GLY A 343 5.91 4.11 25.53
CA GLY A 343 5.27 5.16 26.35
C GLY A 343 5.93 5.35 27.70
N LYS A 344 6.34 6.59 28.00
CA LYS A 344 6.52 7.07 29.38
C LYS A 344 5.13 7.33 29.97
N ASP A 345 4.92 6.89 31.20
CA ASP A 345 3.92 7.40 32.15
C ASP A 345 2.47 7.51 31.63
N ASN A 346 1.71 6.41 31.77
CA ASN A 346 0.25 6.35 31.95
C ASN A 346 -0.72 6.91 30.87
N ILE A 347 -0.29 7.42 29.71
CA ILE A 347 -1.24 7.95 28.72
C ILE A 347 -1.40 7.01 27.51
N ILE A 348 -1.91 5.80 27.74
CA ILE A 348 -2.19 4.76 26.72
C ILE A 348 -0.91 4.00 26.30
N GLN A 349 -0.68 2.85 26.93
CA GLN A 349 0.30 1.87 26.45
C GLN A 349 -0.19 1.31 25.10
N LYS A 350 0.35 1.80 23.99
CA LYS A 350 0.20 1.09 22.71
C LYS A 350 1.19 -0.07 22.72
N LYS A 351 0.66 -1.30 22.75
CA LYS A 351 1.47 -2.49 22.47
C LYS A 351 2.00 -2.36 21.05
N GLN A 352 3.31 -2.22 20.90
CA GLN A 352 3.96 -2.32 19.61
C GLN A 352 4.63 -3.67 19.53
N ILE A 353 4.28 -4.45 18.51
CA ILE A 353 5.01 -5.67 18.20
C ILE A 353 6.25 -5.24 17.43
N SER A 354 7.42 -5.49 17.99
CA SER A 354 8.71 -5.32 17.31
C SER A 354 9.30 -6.69 17.02
N GLY A 355 10.10 -6.80 15.97
CA GLY A 355 10.67 -8.09 15.60
C GLY A 355 11.92 -7.98 14.75
N PHE A 356 12.75 -9.02 14.86
CA PHE A 356 13.79 -9.28 13.87
C PHE A 356 13.26 -10.27 12.85
N HIS A 357 13.34 -9.90 11.58
CA HIS A 357 12.86 -10.70 10.46
C HIS A 357 14.04 -11.03 9.56
N CYS A 358 14.22 -12.31 9.24
CA CYS A 358 15.17 -12.73 8.22
C CYS A 358 14.46 -13.58 7.16
N GLU A 359 14.82 -13.32 5.91
CA GLU A 359 14.38 -14.14 4.80
C GLU A 359 15.28 -15.38 4.70
N ASP A 360 14.66 -16.52 4.49
CA ASP A 360 15.31 -17.74 4.03
C ASP A 360 14.47 -18.34 2.89
N SER A 361 14.92 -19.45 2.30
CA SER A 361 14.20 -20.13 1.24
C SER A 361 14.17 -21.63 1.47
N ARG A 362 13.11 -22.29 0.97
CA ARG A 362 13.00 -23.74 0.99
C ARG A 362 12.50 -24.26 -0.35
N PRO A 363 12.74 -25.53 -0.71
CA PRO A 363 12.15 -26.11 -1.92
C PRO A 363 10.64 -25.89 -1.96
N LEU A 364 10.10 -25.61 -3.16
CA LEU A 364 8.68 -25.32 -3.37
C LEU A 364 7.78 -26.43 -2.83
N THR A 365 6.98 -26.10 -1.82
CA THR A 365 6.02 -27.02 -1.20
C THR A 365 4.60 -26.47 -1.17
N ASP A 366 4.42 -25.15 -1.12
CA ASP A 366 3.12 -24.47 -0.99
C ASP A 366 2.20 -24.81 -2.17
N PRO A 367 0.96 -25.27 -1.89
CA PRO A 367 0.03 -25.69 -2.93
C PRO A 367 -0.51 -24.53 -3.78
N ILE A 368 -0.62 -23.32 -3.21
CA ILE A 368 -1.14 -22.15 -3.94
C ILE A 368 -0.10 -21.68 -4.96
N ILE A 369 1.18 -21.62 -4.56
CA ILE A 369 2.27 -21.30 -5.49
C ILE A 369 2.33 -22.35 -6.62
N LYS A 370 2.22 -23.64 -6.30
CA LYS A 370 2.22 -24.72 -7.31
C LYS A 370 1.08 -24.56 -8.30
N GLU A 371 -0.14 -24.32 -7.82
CA GLU A 371 -1.31 -24.11 -8.67
C GLU A 371 -1.16 -22.89 -9.59
N TYR A 372 -0.62 -21.79 -9.07
CA TYR A 372 -0.34 -20.60 -9.87
C TYR A 372 0.71 -20.90 -10.96
N LEU A 373 1.78 -21.63 -10.64
CA LEU A 373 2.81 -22.02 -11.63
C LEU A 373 2.26 -23.00 -12.69
N GLU A 374 1.33 -23.87 -12.33
CA GLU A 374 0.60 -24.71 -13.29
C GLU A 374 -0.23 -23.87 -14.26
N TYR A 375 -0.90 -22.84 -13.76
CA TYR A 375 -1.57 -21.84 -14.60
C TYR A 375 -0.57 -21.16 -15.56
N GLU A 376 0.55 -20.61 -15.07
CA GLU A 376 1.53 -19.92 -15.93
C GLU A 376 2.08 -20.86 -17.01
N LYS A 377 2.39 -22.11 -16.64
CA LYS A 377 2.84 -23.13 -17.60
C LYS A 377 1.78 -23.41 -18.66
N SER A 378 0.50 -23.44 -18.30
CA SER A 378 -0.60 -23.63 -19.25
C SER A 378 -0.70 -22.49 -20.26
N MET A 379 -0.46 -21.25 -19.82
CA MET A 379 -0.45 -20.06 -20.69
C MET A 379 0.73 -20.05 -21.66
N ASP A 380 1.92 -20.44 -21.19
CA ASP A 380 3.11 -20.59 -22.04
C ASP A 380 2.91 -21.71 -23.08
N SER A 381 2.23 -22.79 -22.69
CA SER A 381 2.07 -23.96 -23.56
C SER A 381 1.19 -23.73 -24.79
N ASN A 382 0.25 -22.79 -24.69
CA ASN A 382 -0.59 -22.36 -25.82
C ASN A 382 0.21 -21.62 -26.92
N SER A 383 1.49 -21.31 -26.67
CA SER A 383 2.35 -20.59 -27.62
C SER A 383 3.06 -21.51 -28.62
N LEU A 384 3.38 -22.77 -28.28
CA LEU A 384 4.03 -23.70 -29.23
C LEU A 384 4.06 -25.14 -28.67
N SER A 385 3.45 -26.12 -29.34
CA SER A 385 3.73 -27.58 -29.29
C SER A 385 4.16 -28.19 -27.93
N SER A 386 3.34 -29.06 -27.35
CA SER A 386 3.62 -29.79 -26.10
C SER A 386 4.96 -30.54 -26.08
N PHE A 387 5.41 -31.08 -27.22
CA PHE A 387 6.70 -31.75 -27.34
C PHE A 387 7.89 -30.78 -27.26
N ILE A 388 7.77 -29.63 -27.90
CA ILE A 388 8.80 -28.59 -27.86
C ILE A 388 8.83 -27.96 -26.46
N ASN A 389 7.70 -27.90 -25.74
CA ASN A 389 7.64 -27.33 -24.39
C ASN A 389 8.40 -28.11 -23.33
N ASN A 390 8.44 -29.45 -23.35
CA ASN A 390 9.25 -30.18 -22.35
C ASN A 390 10.75 -29.91 -22.54
N ILE A 391 11.19 -29.84 -23.80
CA ILE A 391 12.56 -29.46 -24.15
C ILE A 391 12.79 -27.99 -23.78
N ILE A 392 11.95 -27.05 -24.24
CA ILE A 392 12.06 -25.64 -23.87
C ILE A 392 12.00 -25.44 -22.37
N ASN A 393 11.21 -26.18 -21.59
CA ASN A 393 11.14 -26.05 -20.14
C ASN A 393 12.41 -26.59 -19.48
N PHE A 394 12.92 -27.74 -19.92
CA PHE A 394 14.23 -28.23 -19.48
C PHE A 394 15.32 -27.20 -19.79
N TYR A 395 15.30 -26.58 -20.97
CA TYR A 395 16.27 -25.56 -21.38
C TYR A 395 16.03 -24.20 -20.71
N LYS A 396 14.78 -23.78 -20.48
CA LYS A 396 14.42 -22.53 -19.79
C LYS A 396 14.83 -22.61 -18.32
N VAL A 397 14.46 -23.69 -17.64
CA VAL A 397 14.73 -23.85 -16.22
C VAL A 397 16.18 -24.23 -15.99
N ASN A 398 16.75 -25.19 -16.72
CA ASN A 398 18.14 -25.62 -16.45
C ASN A 398 19.19 -24.80 -17.18
N ILE A 399 18.99 -24.40 -18.44
CA ILE A 399 20.04 -23.71 -19.21
C ILE A 399 19.94 -22.18 -19.06
N LYS A 400 18.73 -21.62 -19.11
CA LYS A 400 18.54 -20.16 -18.99
C LYS A 400 18.93 -19.66 -17.59
N SER A 401 18.56 -20.37 -16.51
CA SER A 401 19.03 -20.03 -15.16
C SER A 401 20.54 -20.24 -15.03
N PHE A 402 21.12 -21.27 -15.65
CA PHE A 402 22.56 -21.52 -15.61
C PHE A 402 23.37 -20.38 -16.24
N PHE A 403 22.86 -19.74 -17.30
CA PHE A 403 23.53 -18.59 -17.93
C PHE A 403 23.10 -17.22 -17.37
N LYS A 404 21.85 -17.07 -16.90
CA LYS A 404 21.34 -15.80 -16.36
C LYS A 404 21.60 -15.60 -14.86
N GLY A 405 21.88 -16.68 -14.13
CA GLY A 405 21.85 -16.70 -12.68
C GLY A 405 20.44 -16.97 -12.13
N ASP A 406 20.33 -16.90 -10.81
CA ASP A 406 19.07 -17.09 -10.10
C ASP A 406 18.06 -15.98 -10.44
N GLU A 407 16.82 -16.35 -10.74
CA GLU A 407 15.74 -15.41 -11.05
C GLU A 407 14.78 -15.32 -9.84
N THR A 408 14.68 -14.14 -9.22
CA THR A 408 13.68 -13.85 -8.17
C THR A 408 12.41 -13.29 -8.80
N LYS A 409 11.25 -13.84 -8.41
CA LYS A 409 9.94 -13.40 -8.89
C LYS A 409 8.93 -13.23 -7.75
N TYR A 410 8.05 -12.26 -7.91
CA TYR A 410 6.87 -12.07 -7.07
C TYR A 410 5.62 -12.47 -7.85
N LEU A 411 4.83 -13.37 -7.27
CA LEU A 411 3.70 -14.02 -7.91
C LEU A 411 2.39 -13.51 -7.28
N PRO A 412 1.42 -13.00 -8.06
CA PRO A 412 0.15 -12.44 -7.57
C PRO A 412 -0.84 -13.54 -7.13
N THR A 413 -0.39 -14.48 -6.30
CA THR A 413 -1.15 -15.67 -5.88
C THR A 413 -2.42 -15.34 -5.12
N VAL A 414 -2.43 -14.27 -4.32
CA VAL A 414 -3.65 -13.83 -3.61
C VAL A 414 -4.66 -13.24 -4.59
N CYS A 415 -4.21 -12.47 -5.59
CA CYS A 415 -5.09 -11.97 -6.66
C CYS A 415 -5.65 -13.15 -7.50
N PHE A 416 -4.83 -14.17 -7.78
CA PHE A 416 -5.28 -15.40 -8.42
C PHE A 416 -6.41 -16.08 -7.63
N LYS A 417 -6.24 -16.22 -6.31
CA LYS A 417 -7.26 -16.77 -5.41
C LYS A 417 -8.51 -15.88 -5.34
N LEU A 418 -8.36 -14.57 -5.36
CA LEU A 418 -9.48 -13.63 -5.40
C LEU A 418 -10.35 -13.83 -6.65
N PHE A 419 -9.75 -14.03 -7.83
CA PHE A 419 -10.54 -14.31 -9.03
C PHE A 419 -11.26 -15.66 -8.98
N GLN A 420 -10.69 -16.66 -8.32
CA GLN A 420 -11.39 -17.93 -8.06
C GLN A 420 -12.59 -17.73 -7.11
N ILE A 421 -12.44 -16.91 -6.07
CA ILE A 421 -13.53 -16.52 -5.17
C ILE A 421 -14.65 -15.84 -5.97
N PHE A 422 -14.33 -14.93 -6.89
CA PHE A 422 -15.35 -14.29 -7.73
C PHE A 422 -16.06 -15.29 -8.64
N ALA A 423 -15.31 -16.22 -9.25
CA ALA A 423 -15.90 -17.22 -10.12
C ALA A 423 -16.87 -18.15 -9.38
N TYR A 424 -16.57 -18.46 -8.10
CA TYR A 424 -17.40 -19.32 -7.28
C TYR A 424 -18.61 -18.59 -6.66
N TYR A 425 -18.41 -17.46 -6.00
CA TYR A 425 -19.46 -16.78 -5.24
C TYR A 425 -20.28 -15.78 -6.07
N PHE A 426 -19.78 -15.36 -7.22
CA PHE A 426 -20.43 -14.38 -8.09
C PHE A 426 -20.36 -14.84 -9.56
N PRO A 427 -20.89 -16.03 -9.92
CA PRO A 427 -20.63 -16.68 -11.21
C PRO A 427 -21.14 -15.91 -12.44
N LYS A 428 -21.93 -14.84 -12.27
CA LYS A 428 -22.41 -13.97 -13.35
C LYS A 428 -21.89 -12.53 -13.24
N HIS A 429 -20.78 -12.31 -12.53
CA HIS A 429 -20.22 -10.96 -12.36
C HIS A 429 -19.58 -10.39 -13.62
N HIS A 430 -19.65 -9.06 -13.73
CA HIS A 430 -18.86 -8.21 -14.61
C HIS A 430 -17.82 -7.47 -13.77
N ILE A 431 -16.53 -7.57 -14.11
CA ILE A 431 -15.47 -6.92 -13.34
C ILE A 431 -15.19 -5.52 -13.87
N ILE A 432 -14.95 -4.58 -12.96
CA ILE A 432 -14.29 -3.29 -13.22
C ILE A 432 -13.13 -3.22 -12.24
N LEU A 433 -11.95 -3.55 -12.72
CA LEU A 433 -10.72 -3.50 -11.94
C LEU A 433 -9.81 -2.41 -12.52
N ALA A 434 -9.32 -1.50 -11.69
CA ALA A 434 -8.35 -0.48 -12.07
C ALA A 434 -7.20 -0.42 -11.07
N ASP A 435 -5.98 -0.60 -11.56
CA ASP A 435 -4.78 -0.69 -10.71
C ASP A 435 -3.49 -0.48 -11.51
N PHE A 436 -2.33 -0.52 -10.84
CA PHE A 436 -1.02 -0.31 -11.45
C PHE A 436 -0.56 -1.49 -12.32
N ASP A 437 -0.14 -1.17 -13.55
CA ASP A 437 0.55 -2.12 -14.44
C ASP A 437 2.07 -1.92 -14.50
N GLU A 438 2.57 -0.84 -13.91
CA GLU A 438 4.00 -0.56 -13.80
C GLU A 438 4.27 0.32 -12.57
N LEU A 439 5.30 -0.04 -11.81
CA LEU A 439 5.78 0.76 -10.67
C LEU A 439 7.31 0.68 -10.60
N PRO A 440 8.00 1.79 -10.28
CA PRO A 440 9.40 1.74 -9.91
C PRO A 440 9.56 1.03 -8.57
N SER A 441 10.57 0.17 -8.46
CA SER A 441 10.89 -0.52 -7.21
C SER A 441 12.40 -0.55 -6.97
N LEU A 442 12.80 -0.21 -5.74
CA LEU A 442 14.14 -0.48 -5.22
C LEU A 442 14.34 -1.93 -4.77
N VAL A 443 13.24 -2.67 -4.55
CA VAL A 443 13.29 -4.09 -4.20
C VAL A 443 13.64 -4.90 -5.45
N SER A 444 14.61 -5.80 -5.31
CA SER A 444 15.04 -6.66 -6.43
C SER A 444 14.05 -7.78 -6.72
N GLY A 445 13.71 -7.99 -7.99
CA GLY A 445 12.95 -9.13 -8.48
C GLY A 445 11.96 -8.74 -9.57
N GLU A 446 11.53 -9.71 -10.36
CA GLU A 446 10.43 -9.51 -11.31
C GLU A 446 9.12 -9.30 -10.55
N ASN A 447 8.36 -8.26 -10.92
CA ASN A 447 7.13 -7.80 -10.24
C ASN A 447 7.34 -7.47 -8.76
N ALA A 448 8.54 -7.04 -8.37
CA ALA A 448 8.82 -6.63 -6.99
C ALA A 448 7.93 -5.44 -6.56
N PRO A 449 7.57 -5.36 -5.26
CA PRO A 449 6.73 -4.28 -4.76
C PRO A 449 7.51 -3.00 -4.61
N THR A 450 6.80 -1.88 -4.65
CA THR A 450 7.27 -0.64 -4.05
C THR A 450 6.97 -0.70 -2.54
N VAL A 451 7.98 -0.44 -1.70
CA VAL A 451 7.83 -0.45 -0.24
C VAL A 451 8.07 0.97 0.27
N GLN A 452 7.04 1.63 0.80
CA GLN A 452 7.11 3.05 1.13
C GLN A 452 6.70 3.36 2.56
N GLU A 453 7.51 4.19 3.22
CA GLU A 453 7.23 4.73 4.54
C GLU A 453 7.06 6.25 4.46
N LYS A 454 6.04 6.78 5.14
CA LYS A 454 5.94 8.22 5.36
C LYS A 454 6.57 8.58 6.70
N ILE A 455 7.58 9.45 6.66
CA ILE A 455 8.30 9.91 7.85
C ILE A 455 8.11 11.43 8.05
N PRO A 456 8.07 11.91 9.31
CA PRO A 456 7.97 13.34 9.57
C PRO A 456 9.26 14.06 9.19
N ILE A 457 9.13 15.18 8.49
CA ILE A 457 10.26 16.08 8.23
C ILE A 457 10.59 16.80 9.54
N THR A 458 11.84 16.73 9.97
CA THR A 458 12.30 17.29 11.27
C THR A 458 13.08 18.61 11.13
N THR A 459 13.53 18.96 9.93
CA THR A 459 14.38 20.14 9.70
C THR A 459 13.93 20.98 8.50
N GLY A 460 14.38 22.23 8.46
CA GLY A 460 14.07 23.18 7.39
C GLY A 460 12.80 23.99 7.63
N LYS A 461 12.74 25.18 7.03
CA LYS A 461 11.49 25.94 6.91
C LYS A 461 10.81 25.49 5.62
N ILE A 462 9.60 24.96 5.74
CA ILE A 462 8.76 24.69 4.57
C ILE A 462 7.55 25.60 4.70
N ASP A 463 7.40 26.50 3.73
CA ASP A 463 6.20 27.28 3.52
C ASP A 463 5.24 26.41 2.67
N ASN A 464 4.41 25.62 3.34
CA ASN A 464 3.38 24.82 2.69
C ASN A 464 2.05 25.62 2.76
N PRO A 465 1.64 26.30 1.68
CA PRO A 465 0.41 27.10 1.70
C PRO A 465 -0.86 26.26 1.81
N TYR A 466 -0.77 24.94 1.60
CA TYR A 466 -1.84 23.96 1.75
C TYR A 466 -1.63 23.09 2.99
N HIS A 467 -0.92 23.61 4.00
CA HIS A 467 -0.74 22.92 5.28
C HIS A 467 -2.11 22.64 5.92
N ILE A 468 -2.32 21.39 6.33
CA ILE A 468 -3.54 20.98 7.02
C ILE A 468 -3.32 21.23 8.51
N LEU A 469 -4.15 22.08 9.11
CA LEU A 469 -4.06 22.43 10.53
C LEU A 469 -4.11 21.17 11.41
N GLY A 470 -3.30 21.16 12.47
CA GLY A 470 -3.18 20.02 13.40
C GLY A 470 -2.17 18.95 12.98
N THR A 471 -1.59 19.03 11.78
CA THR A 471 -0.54 18.10 11.31
C THR A 471 0.87 18.65 11.56
N ASN A 472 1.92 17.82 11.35
CA ASN A 472 3.31 18.28 11.46
C ASN A 472 3.54 19.56 10.62
N LYS A 473 4.02 20.63 11.24
CA LYS A 473 4.26 21.93 10.60
C LYS A 473 5.27 21.87 9.45
N HIS A 474 6.18 20.90 9.48
CA HIS A 474 7.16 20.67 8.40
C HIS A 474 6.63 19.71 7.34
N GLY A 475 5.52 19.02 7.62
CA GLY A 475 4.97 17.97 6.77
C GLY A 475 5.72 16.64 6.86
N TYR A 476 5.44 15.78 5.90
CA TYR A 476 5.94 14.42 5.81
C TYR A 476 6.61 14.20 4.46
N GLU A 477 7.55 13.27 4.39
CA GLU A 477 8.12 12.80 3.14
C GLU A 477 8.01 11.30 3.03
N SER A 478 7.89 10.83 1.80
CA SER A 478 7.85 9.41 1.49
C SER A 478 9.27 8.94 1.18
N ILE A 479 9.71 7.92 1.90
CA ILE A 479 10.95 7.21 1.64
C ILE A 479 10.62 5.83 1.09
N GLU A 480 11.34 5.43 0.06
CA GLU A 480 11.26 4.08 -0.48
C GLU A 480 12.31 3.20 0.21
N ARG A 481 11.92 1.95 0.52
CA ARG A 481 12.79 0.93 1.11
C ARG A 481 13.24 -0.04 0.02
N ASP A 482 14.48 -0.51 0.13
CA ASP A 482 15.10 -1.51 -0.75
C ASP A 482 14.91 -2.96 -0.27
N GLU A 483 14.29 -3.15 0.90
CA GLU A 483 13.94 -4.45 1.50
C GLU A 483 12.44 -4.50 1.84
N ILE A 484 11.79 -5.66 1.65
CA ILE A 484 10.39 -5.92 2.07
C ILE A 484 10.29 -6.18 3.57
N LEU A 485 11.35 -6.73 4.18
CA LEU A 485 11.37 -7.10 5.60
C LEU A 485 11.57 -5.89 6.52
N VAL A 486 10.69 -4.91 6.34
CA VAL A 486 10.52 -3.76 7.23
C VAL A 486 9.75 -4.16 8.48
N GLN A 487 9.74 -3.29 9.48
CA GLN A 487 8.93 -3.50 10.67
C GLN A 487 7.42 -3.56 10.28
N PRO A 488 6.69 -4.65 10.58
CA PRO A 488 5.28 -4.77 10.24
C PRO A 488 4.45 -3.56 10.68
N GLY A 489 3.57 -3.09 9.80
CA GLY A 489 2.72 -1.92 10.04
C GLY A 489 3.34 -0.56 9.72
N THR A 490 4.64 -0.48 9.39
CA THR A 490 5.30 0.81 9.15
C THR A 490 5.15 1.32 7.73
N CYS A 491 5.24 0.43 6.75
CA CYS A 491 5.25 0.76 5.33
C CYS A 491 3.99 0.27 4.62
N ASP A 492 3.62 1.00 3.58
CA ASP A 492 2.78 0.48 2.52
C ASP A 492 3.62 -0.44 1.62
N ILE A 493 3.02 -1.52 1.14
CA ILE A 493 3.64 -2.51 0.24
C ILE A 493 2.65 -2.75 -0.87
N PHE A 494 3.00 -2.33 -2.08
CA PHE A 494 2.11 -2.37 -3.23
C PHE A 494 2.84 -2.80 -4.49
N PHE A 495 2.18 -3.61 -5.31
CA PHE A 495 2.77 -4.37 -6.40
C PHE A 495 2.26 -3.88 -7.76
N PRO A 496 3.13 -3.74 -8.77
CA PRO A 496 2.66 -3.65 -10.14
C PRO A 496 2.19 -5.02 -10.62
N HIS A 497 1.25 -5.05 -11.56
CA HIS A 497 0.82 -6.27 -12.21
C HIS A 497 1.23 -6.29 -13.68
N ASP A 498 1.86 -7.37 -14.15
CA ASP A 498 1.91 -7.65 -15.58
C ASP A 498 0.47 -7.76 -16.07
N TRP A 499 -0.02 -6.71 -16.75
CA TRP A 499 -1.43 -6.60 -17.08
C TRP A 499 -1.89 -7.67 -18.08
N LYS A 500 -0.98 -8.16 -18.92
CA LYS A 500 -1.27 -9.27 -19.83
C LYS A 500 -1.46 -10.55 -19.04
N ASN A 501 -0.59 -10.80 -18.06
CA ASN A 501 -0.75 -11.93 -17.16
C ASN A 501 -2.04 -11.79 -16.33
N LEU A 502 -2.32 -10.63 -15.74
CA LEU A 502 -3.53 -10.37 -14.98
C LEU A 502 -4.81 -10.64 -15.80
N HIS A 503 -4.85 -10.19 -17.06
CA HIS A 503 -5.95 -10.47 -17.98
C HIS A 503 -6.13 -11.98 -18.22
N ASN A 504 -5.05 -12.68 -18.54
CA ASN A 504 -5.06 -14.12 -18.79
C ASN A 504 -5.48 -14.89 -17.54
N MET A 505 -5.02 -14.44 -16.37
CA MET A 505 -5.31 -15.01 -15.07
C MET A 505 -6.81 -14.92 -14.78
N TYR A 506 -7.42 -13.74 -14.96
CA TYR A 506 -8.85 -13.57 -14.85
C TYR A 506 -9.62 -14.48 -15.81
N CYS A 507 -9.21 -14.54 -17.09
CA CYS A 507 -9.86 -15.43 -18.05
C CYS A 507 -9.75 -16.90 -17.67
N TYR A 508 -8.59 -17.33 -17.18
CA TYR A 508 -8.33 -18.71 -16.80
C TYR A 508 -9.19 -19.14 -15.61
N THR A 509 -9.28 -18.32 -14.56
CA THR A 509 -10.08 -18.65 -13.36
C THR A 509 -11.58 -18.57 -13.61
N ASN A 510 -12.03 -17.83 -14.63
CA ASN A 510 -13.44 -17.62 -14.94
C ASN A 510 -13.97 -18.50 -16.08
N LYS A 511 -13.11 -19.30 -16.74
CA LYS A 511 -13.45 -20.08 -17.95
C LYS A 511 -14.64 -21.03 -17.81
N ASP A 512 -14.89 -21.53 -16.60
CA ASP A 512 -15.94 -22.51 -16.31
C ASP A 512 -17.26 -21.87 -15.83
N ARG A 513 -17.32 -20.52 -15.77
CA ARG A 513 -18.54 -19.80 -15.39
C ARG A 513 -19.61 -19.89 -16.48
N PRO A 514 -20.91 -19.90 -16.12
CA PRO A 514 -22.00 -19.85 -17.08
C PRO A 514 -21.90 -18.64 -18.01
N ASN A 515 -22.01 -18.87 -19.32
CA ASN A 515 -22.00 -17.84 -20.38
C ASN A 515 -20.72 -16.98 -20.46
N PHE A 516 -19.65 -17.32 -19.74
CA PHE A 516 -18.41 -16.57 -19.80
C PHE A 516 -17.72 -16.78 -21.15
N GLN A 517 -17.26 -15.68 -21.76
CA GLN A 517 -16.45 -15.70 -22.97
C GLN A 517 -15.24 -14.80 -22.76
N SER A 518 -14.03 -15.32 -22.93
CA SER A 518 -12.80 -14.54 -22.80
C SER A 518 -12.75 -13.34 -23.74
N SER A 519 -13.42 -13.42 -24.90
CA SER A 519 -13.57 -12.31 -25.86
C SER A 519 -14.35 -11.10 -25.31
N GLN A 520 -15.10 -11.26 -24.22
CA GLN A 520 -15.81 -10.16 -23.55
C GLN A 520 -14.90 -9.39 -22.59
N VAL A 521 -13.78 -10.02 -22.16
CA VAL A 521 -12.82 -9.40 -21.27
C VAL A 521 -11.95 -8.43 -22.06
N THR A 522 -11.83 -7.20 -21.59
CA THR A 522 -11.07 -6.14 -22.25
C THR A 522 -10.10 -5.50 -21.27
N SER A 523 -8.85 -5.34 -21.69
CA SER A 523 -7.88 -4.48 -21.01
C SER A 523 -7.78 -3.13 -21.71
N LEU A 524 -7.87 -2.04 -20.96
CA LEU A 524 -7.68 -0.68 -21.48
C LEU A 524 -6.67 0.05 -20.61
N LYS A 525 -5.67 0.70 -21.21
CA LYS A 525 -4.88 1.71 -20.47
C LYS A 525 -5.82 2.74 -19.86
N HIS A 526 -5.49 3.25 -18.67
CA HIS A 526 -6.26 4.30 -17.97
C HIS A 526 -6.71 5.43 -18.89
N LYS A 527 -5.77 6.03 -19.63
CA LYS A 527 -6.04 7.08 -20.62
C LYS A 527 -7.12 6.69 -21.64
N SER A 528 -7.10 5.47 -22.13
CA SER A 528 -8.07 4.98 -23.13
C SER A 528 -9.46 4.80 -22.52
N PHE A 529 -9.53 4.25 -21.30
CA PHE A 529 -10.79 4.16 -20.55
C PHE A 529 -11.40 5.54 -20.32
N ILE A 530 -10.60 6.48 -19.80
CA ILE A 530 -11.02 7.85 -19.49
C ILE A 530 -11.48 8.59 -20.74
N LYS A 531 -10.75 8.48 -21.86
CA LYS A 531 -11.19 9.08 -23.12
C LYS A 531 -12.50 8.50 -23.63
N LYS A 532 -12.78 7.23 -23.36
CA LYS A 532 -14.01 6.57 -23.80
C LYS A 532 -15.21 6.97 -22.94
N TYR A 533 -15.07 6.93 -21.61
CA TYR A 533 -16.22 7.06 -20.70
C TYR A 533 -16.29 8.39 -19.93
N ALA A 534 -15.28 9.27 -20.07
CA ALA A 534 -15.25 10.58 -19.41
C ALA A 534 -15.14 11.76 -20.39
N SER A 535 -15.31 11.54 -21.70
CA SER A 535 -15.05 12.52 -22.76
C SER A 535 -15.74 13.88 -22.53
N GLU A 536 -17.00 13.84 -22.10
CA GLU A 536 -17.83 15.01 -21.77
C GLU A 536 -17.35 15.82 -20.56
N TYR A 537 -16.46 15.25 -19.73
CA TYR A 537 -15.97 15.86 -18.49
C TYR A 537 -14.50 16.30 -18.56
N LEU A 538 -13.77 15.96 -19.62
CA LEU A 538 -12.32 16.20 -19.69
C LEU A 538 -11.95 17.69 -19.60
N ASP A 539 -12.82 18.59 -20.05
CA ASP A 539 -12.59 20.03 -19.91
C ASP A 539 -12.65 20.50 -18.45
N LYS A 540 -13.32 19.76 -17.55
CA LYS A 540 -13.40 20.07 -16.12
C LYS A 540 -12.16 19.64 -15.35
N THR A 541 -11.42 18.66 -15.87
CA THR A 541 -10.16 18.17 -15.29
C THR A 541 -8.93 18.73 -15.99
N LYS A 542 -9.10 19.61 -16.98
CA LYS A 542 -8.02 20.28 -17.70
C LYS A 542 -7.65 21.61 -17.02
N THR A 543 -6.38 21.79 -16.70
CA THR A 543 -5.79 23.08 -16.25
C THR A 543 -5.96 24.16 -17.32
N LYS A 544 -5.79 25.44 -16.96
CA LYS A 544 -5.92 26.57 -17.91
C LYS A 544 -4.97 26.48 -19.10
N SER A 545 -3.76 25.94 -18.91
CA SER A 545 -2.79 25.74 -20.00
C SER A 545 -3.09 24.54 -20.89
N GLY A 546 -4.14 23.77 -20.61
CA GLY A 546 -4.53 22.60 -21.39
C GLY A 546 -3.98 21.26 -20.89
N TYR A 547 -3.14 21.24 -19.84
CA TYR A 547 -2.71 19.97 -19.24
C TYR A 547 -3.89 19.30 -18.54
N ASN A 548 -4.13 18.01 -18.81
CA ASN A 548 -5.18 17.23 -18.17
C ASN A 548 -4.56 16.10 -17.34
N PRO A 549 -4.51 16.23 -16.00
CA PRO A 549 -3.94 15.21 -15.13
C PRO A 549 -4.70 13.89 -15.15
N MET A 550 -6.03 13.92 -15.27
CA MET A 550 -6.87 12.71 -15.33
C MET A 550 -6.53 11.82 -16.53
N ILE A 551 -5.97 12.39 -17.60
CA ILE A 551 -5.51 11.67 -18.80
C ILE A 551 -4.04 11.23 -18.67
N SER A 552 -3.22 11.98 -17.93
CA SER A 552 -1.76 11.95 -18.08
C SER A 552 -1.05 11.30 -16.89
N ASP A 553 -1.48 11.54 -15.66
CA ASP A 553 -0.72 11.20 -14.45
C ASP A 553 -0.65 9.70 -14.17
N TYR A 554 -1.75 8.99 -14.44
CA TYR A 554 -1.88 7.55 -14.19
C TYR A 554 -1.63 6.73 -15.46
N SER A 555 -0.59 7.09 -16.22
CA SER A 555 -0.23 6.37 -17.43
C SER A 555 0.26 4.94 -17.15
N ASN A 556 0.68 4.67 -15.92
CA ASN A 556 1.09 3.37 -15.38
C ASN A 556 -0.07 2.58 -14.76
N MET A 557 -1.32 2.97 -15.03
CA MET A 557 -2.52 2.22 -14.66
C MET A 557 -3.26 1.68 -15.87
N SER A 558 -3.99 0.59 -15.63
CA SER A 558 -4.92 0.00 -16.58
C SER A 558 -6.23 -0.42 -15.93
N PHE A 559 -7.21 -0.65 -16.80
CA PHE A 559 -8.50 -1.23 -16.47
C PHE A 559 -8.61 -2.64 -17.05
N LEU A 560 -9.21 -3.54 -16.29
CA LEU A 560 -9.68 -4.85 -16.71
C LEU A 560 -11.19 -4.87 -16.55
N LEU A 561 -11.89 -5.14 -17.65
CA LEU A 561 -13.33 -4.99 -17.79
C LEU A 561 -13.93 -6.28 -18.34
N SER A 562 -15.10 -6.72 -17.86
CA SER A 562 -15.88 -7.80 -18.49
C SER A 562 -17.35 -7.46 -18.72
#